data_AF-A0A966WC85-F1
#
_entry.id   AF-A0A966WC85-F1
#
_cell.length_a   1.000
_cell.length_b   1.000
_cell.length_c   1.000
_cell.angle_alpha   90.00
_cell.angle_beta   90.00
_cell.angle_gamma   90.00
#
_symmetry.space_group_name_H-M   'P 1'
#
loop_
_entity.id
_entity.type
_entity.pdbx_description
1 polymer ?
#
loop_
_entity_poly.entity_id
_entity_poly.type
_entity_poly.pdbx_seq_one_letter_code
_entity_poly.pdbx_strand_id
1 'polypeptide(L)'
;MRLRHSVAVRSIEFVGAATARANGLAALQHAERIVIAPSNPLVSIAPIRALRGVDEILTARRDDVVAVSPIIGGAAVKGPADRMLRELGHEATALGVARIYAEVCGTFVIDTVDAALAQDIEQLGMRCVVTNTIMNNDVAARHLAQVTLSAATTVGVARGGTTRGGTTRGGS
;
A
#
# COMPACT_ATOMS: atom_id res chain seq x y z
N MET A 1 -27.82 -17.37 -0.31
CA MET A 1 -27.27 -18.48 -1.13
C MET A 1 -25.79 -18.65 -0.74
N ARG A 2 -25.42 -19.70 -0.01
CA ARG A 2 -24.01 -19.98 0.36
C ARG A 2 -23.41 -20.90 -0.71
N LEU A 3 -22.75 -20.31 -1.71
CA LEU A 3 -21.99 -21.09 -2.70
C LEU A 3 -20.69 -21.58 -2.04
N ARG A 4 -20.59 -22.89 -1.81
CA ARG A 4 -19.35 -23.52 -1.37
C ARG A 4 -18.38 -23.58 -2.56
N HIS A 5 -17.32 -22.77 -2.53
CA HIS A 5 -15.97 -23.03 -3.04
C HIS A 5 -15.75 -23.81 -4.36
N SER A 6 -16.50 -23.56 -5.45
CA SER A 6 -16.16 -24.17 -6.75
C SER A 6 -16.56 -23.37 -8.01
N VAL A 7 -16.95 -22.11 -7.87
CA VAL A 7 -17.29 -21.26 -9.02
C VAL A 7 -16.20 -20.20 -9.16
N ALA A 8 -15.51 -20.20 -10.30
CA ALA A 8 -14.49 -19.21 -10.62
C ALA A 8 -15.12 -17.80 -10.63
N VAL A 9 -14.51 -16.87 -9.90
CA VAL A 9 -14.97 -15.49 -9.82
C VAL A 9 -14.63 -14.77 -11.12
N ARG A 10 -15.65 -14.20 -11.81
CA ARG A 10 -15.47 -13.51 -13.09
C ARG A 10 -15.33 -12.00 -12.97
N SER A 11 -15.97 -11.40 -11.96
CA SER A 11 -15.92 -9.96 -11.69
C SER A 11 -16.26 -9.70 -10.22
N ILE A 12 -15.85 -8.53 -9.72
CA ILE A 12 -16.21 -8.03 -8.40
C ILE A 12 -16.89 -6.68 -8.60
N GLU A 13 -18.08 -6.52 -8.01
CA GLU A 13 -18.81 -5.26 -7.96
C GLU A 13 -19.11 -4.92 -6.50
N PHE A 14 -18.84 -3.67 -6.11
CA PHE A 14 -19.12 -3.16 -4.75
C PHE A 14 -20.42 -2.35 -4.74
N VAL A 15 -21.55 -3.06 -4.69
CA VAL A 15 -22.87 -2.45 -4.64
C VAL A 15 -22.97 -1.50 -3.45
N GLY A 16 -23.29 -0.23 -3.71
CA GLY A 16 -23.44 0.82 -2.69
C GLY A 16 -22.16 1.59 -2.35
N ALA A 17 -20.99 1.24 -2.90
CA ALA A 17 -19.75 1.99 -2.63
C ALA A 17 -19.83 3.46 -3.05
N ALA A 18 -20.53 3.76 -4.16
CA ALA A 18 -20.69 5.12 -4.67
C ALA A 18 -21.54 6.04 -3.77
N THR A 19 -22.40 5.47 -2.92
CA THR A 19 -23.30 6.21 -2.02
C THR A 19 -22.87 6.13 -0.56
N ALA A 20 -22.09 5.12 -0.20
CA ALA A 20 -21.52 4.98 1.13
C ALA A 20 -20.53 6.11 1.45
N ARG A 21 -20.47 6.48 2.74
CA ARG A 21 -19.54 7.50 3.25
C ARG A 21 -18.48 6.83 4.10
N ALA A 22 -17.21 7.06 3.76
CA ALA A 22 -16.09 6.66 4.59
C ALA A 22 -16.07 7.49 5.88
N ASN A 23 -15.97 6.83 7.04
CA ASN A 23 -15.88 7.47 8.35
C ASN A 23 -14.43 7.86 8.75
N GLY A 24 -13.42 7.45 7.97
CA GLY A 24 -12.00 7.62 8.28
C GLY A 24 -11.23 8.61 7.41
N LEU A 25 -11.88 9.42 6.56
CA LEU A 25 -11.18 10.29 5.60
C LEU A 25 -10.24 11.30 6.28
N ALA A 26 -10.67 11.92 7.38
CA ALA A 26 -9.83 12.85 8.14
C ALA A 26 -8.58 12.15 8.72
N ALA A 27 -8.72 10.90 9.19
CA ALA A 27 -7.58 10.11 9.65
C ALA A 27 -6.61 9.81 8.51
N LEU A 28 -7.11 9.42 7.33
CA LEU A 28 -6.26 9.22 6.14
C LEU A 28 -5.56 10.52 5.71
N GLN A 29 -6.22 11.67 5.81
CA GLN A 29 -5.64 12.95 5.41
C GLN A 29 -4.53 13.44 6.35
N HIS A 30 -4.67 13.19 7.65
CA HIS A 30 -3.78 13.77 8.68
C HIS A 30 -2.83 12.78 9.35
N ALA A 31 -2.97 11.48 9.11
CA ALA A 31 -2.04 10.49 9.66
C ALA A 31 -0.61 10.76 9.19
N GLU A 32 0.38 10.52 10.03
CA GLU A 32 1.78 10.62 9.61
C GLU A 32 2.08 9.63 8.46
N ARG A 33 1.48 8.43 8.54
CA ARG A 33 1.65 7.34 7.57
C ARG A 33 0.34 6.62 7.34
N ILE A 34 0.20 6.02 6.15
CA ILE A 34 -0.92 5.16 5.81
C ILE A 34 -0.37 3.78 5.49
N VAL A 35 -0.83 2.75 6.22
CA VAL A 35 -0.38 1.37 6.02
C VAL A 35 -1.53 0.54 5.46
N ILE A 36 -1.33 -0.01 4.26
CA ILE A 36 -2.18 -1.05 3.69
C ILE A 36 -1.64 -2.41 4.18
N ALA A 37 -2.37 -3.00 5.13
CA ALA A 37 -2.03 -4.28 5.73
C ALA A 37 -1.99 -5.44 4.70
N PRO A 38 -1.27 -6.55 4.98
CA PRO A 38 -1.19 -7.71 4.11
C PRO A 38 -2.50 -8.52 4.14
N SER A 39 -3.56 -7.92 3.59
CA SER A 39 -4.90 -8.47 3.41
C SER A 39 -5.21 -8.66 1.93
N ASN A 40 -6.31 -9.37 1.63
CA ASN A 40 -6.70 -9.63 0.25
C ASN A 40 -6.96 -8.31 -0.51
N PRO A 41 -6.23 -8.04 -1.60
CA PRO A 41 -6.32 -6.77 -2.31
C PRO A 41 -7.70 -6.56 -2.95
N LEU A 42 -8.38 -7.65 -3.35
CA LEU A 42 -9.58 -7.62 -4.18
C LEU A 42 -10.89 -7.62 -3.38
N VAL A 43 -10.91 -8.20 -2.17
CA VAL A 43 -12.14 -8.29 -1.38
C VAL A 43 -12.05 -7.71 0.02
N SER A 44 -10.85 -7.36 0.49
CA SER A 44 -10.68 -6.68 1.78
C SER A 44 -10.31 -5.22 1.60
N ILE A 45 -9.30 -4.94 0.77
CA ILE A 45 -8.81 -3.56 0.56
C ILE A 45 -9.58 -2.82 -0.53
N ALA A 46 -9.87 -3.46 -1.67
CA ALA A 46 -10.62 -2.83 -2.76
C ALA A 46 -12.00 -2.25 -2.35
N PRO A 47 -12.82 -2.89 -1.49
CA PRO A 47 -14.06 -2.26 -1.03
C PRO A 47 -13.84 -0.93 -0.29
N ILE A 48 -12.75 -0.80 0.47
CA ILE A 48 -12.41 0.44 1.20
C ILE A 48 -11.98 1.51 0.20
N ARG A 49 -11.13 1.15 -0.76
CA ARG A 49 -10.64 2.03 -1.83
C ARG A 49 -11.75 2.52 -2.77
N ALA A 50 -12.78 1.70 -2.97
CA ALA A 50 -13.95 2.04 -3.79
C ALA A 50 -14.85 3.11 -3.16
N LEU A 51 -14.67 3.44 -1.88
CA LEU A 51 -15.42 4.52 -1.23
C LEU A 51 -14.93 5.88 -1.73
N ARG A 52 -15.88 6.78 -2.01
CA ARG A 52 -15.60 8.13 -2.48
C ARG A 52 -14.60 8.86 -1.56
N GLY A 53 -13.57 9.45 -2.16
CA GLY A 53 -12.55 10.24 -1.44
C GLY A 53 -11.37 9.42 -0.94
N VAL A 54 -11.44 8.09 -0.91
CA VAL A 54 -10.35 7.27 -0.36
C VAL A 54 -9.17 7.25 -1.33
N ASP A 55 -9.35 6.80 -2.57
CA ASP A 55 -8.25 6.71 -3.54
C ASP A 55 -7.69 8.08 -3.92
N GLU A 56 -8.50 9.15 -3.91
CA GLU A 56 -8.02 10.52 -4.11
C GLU A 56 -7.03 10.94 -3.02
N ILE A 57 -7.33 10.63 -1.74
CA ILE A 57 -6.43 10.91 -0.62
C ILE A 57 -5.17 10.05 -0.70
N LEU A 58 -5.32 8.75 -0.97
CA LEU A 58 -4.18 7.84 -1.06
C LEU A 58 -3.24 8.24 -2.19
N THR A 59 -3.77 8.61 -3.36
CA THR A 59 -2.98 9.09 -4.51
C THR A 59 -2.26 10.41 -4.16
N ALA A 60 -2.96 11.38 -3.56
CA ALA A 60 -2.36 12.65 -3.16
C ALA A 60 -1.27 12.48 -2.08
N ARG A 61 -1.32 11.38 -1.32
CA ARG A 61 -0.39 11.04 -0.25
C ARG A 61 0.47 9.82 -0.58
N ARG A 62 0.62 9.48 -1.86
CA ARG A 62 1.27 8.24 -2.32
C ARG A 62 2.58 7.95 -1.61
N ASP A 63 3.43 8.96 -1.44
CA ASP A 63 4.76 8.81 -0.83
C ASP A 63 4.73 8.47 0.67
N ASP A 64 3.61 8.77 1.37
CA ASP A 64 3.38 8.40 2.77
C ASP A 64 2.62 7.07 2.92
N VAL A 65 2.20 6.45 1.81
CA VAL A 65 1.47 5.18 1.78
C VAL A 65 2.47 4.03 1.63
N VAL A 66 2.38 3.07 2.55
CA VAL A 66 3.13 1.81 2.53
C VAL A 66 2.16 0.64 2.43
N ALA A 67 2.40 -0.30 1.55
CA ALA A 67 1.64 -1.54 1.47
C ALA A 67 2.53 -2.75 1.70
N VAL A 68 1.99 -3.77 2.36
CA VAL A 68 2.67 -5.05 2.59
C VAL A 68 2.01 -6.12 1.73
N SER A 69 2.81 -6.89 0.98
CA SER A 69 2.31 -7.99 0.17
C SER A 69 1.60 -9.05 1.03
N PRO A 70 0.39 -9.51 0.64
CA PRO A 70 -0.25 -10.69 1.21
C PRO A 70 0.19 -12.00 0.53
N ILE A 71 1.02 -11.92 -0.51
CA ILE A 71 1.53 -13.04 -1.30
C ILE A 71 3.01 -13.23 -1.01
N ILE A 72 3.41 -14.48 -0.78
CA ILE A 72 4.80 -14.93 -0.58
C ILE A 72 5.05 -16.11 -1.52
N GLY A 73 6.03 -16.02 -2.42
CA GLY A 73 6.43 -17.15 -3.27
C GLY A 73 5.30 -17.68 -4.16
N GLY A 74 4.37 -16.82 -4.55
CA GLY A 74 3.21 -17.19 -5.37
C GLY A 74 1.98 -17.72 -4.60
N ALA A 75 2.02 -17.74 -3.26
CA ALA A 75 0.94 -18.20 -2.41
C ALA A 75 0.49 -17.13 -1.40
N ALA A 76 -0.80 -17.08 -1.08
CA ALA A 76 -1.31 -16.17 -0.06
C ALA A 76 -0.95 -16.65 1.35
N VAL A 77 -0.54 -15.73 2.22
CA VAL A 77 -0.23 -16.05 3.63
C VAL A 77 -1.49 -16.55 4.35
N LYS A 78 -2.64 -15.95 4.07
CA LYS A 78 -3.95 -16.31 4.62
C LYS A 78 -5.06 -16.09 3.60
N GLY A 79 -6.05 -16.99 3.61
CA GLY A 79 -7.25 -16.88 2.80
C GLY A 79 -7.01 -17.11 1.30
N PRO A 80 -8.01 -16.85 0.44
CA PRO A 80 -7.99 -17.27 -0.96
C PRO A 80 -7.38 -16.21 -1.91
N ALA A 81 -6.51 -15.32 -1.43
CA ALA A 81 -6.10 -14.13 -2.19
C ALA A 81 -5.39 -14.48 -3.50
N ASP A 82 -4.49 -15.45 -3.48
CA ASP A 82 -3.77 -15.96 -4.65
C ASP A 82 -4.73 -16.60 -5.66
N ARG A 83 -5.71 -17.39 -5.19
CA ARG A 83 -6.74 -17.98 -6.06
C ARG A 83 -7.59 -16.89 -6.72
N MET A 84 -8.07 -15.91 -5.96
CA MET A 84 -8.91 -14.83 -6.48
C MET A 84 -8.16 -13.95 -7.48
N LEU A 85 -6.87 -13.66 -7.22
CA LEU A 85 -6.02 -12.95 -8.17
C LEU A 85 -5.98 -13.70 -9.51
N ARG A 86 -5.69 -15.01 -9.50
CA ARG A 86 -5.67 -15.83 -10.74
C ARG A 86 -7.02 -15.86 -11.44
N GLU A 87 -8.10 -16.10 -10.70
CA GLU A 87 -9.46 -16.17 -11.27
C GLU A 87 -9.89 -14.86 -11.95
N LEU A 88 -9.42 -13.72 -11.44
CA LEU A 88 -9.70 -12.38 -11.97
C LEU A 88 -8.64 -11.88 -12.96
N GLY A 89 -7.72 -12.75 -13.41
CA GLY A 89 -6.74 -12.43 -14.45
C GLY A 89 -5.50 -11.66 -13.96
N HIS A 90 -5.29 -11.60 -12.64
CA HIS A 90 -4.09 -11.02 -12.05
C HIS A 90 -3.01 -12.08 -11.81
N GLU A 91 -1.76 -11.63 -11.83
CA GLU A 91 -0.63 -12.42 -11.39
C GLU A 91 -0.70 -12.60 -9.86
N ALA A 92 -0.72 -13.84 -9.38
CA ALA A 92 -0.72 -14.16 -7.96
C ALA A 92 0.69 -14.13 -7.38
N THR A 93 1.39 -13.00 -7.54
CA THR A 93 2.74 -12.73 -7.03
C THR A 93 2.75 -11.39 -6.30
N ALA A 94 3.81 -11.13 -5.54
CA ALA A 94 4.00 -9.82 -4.92
C ALA A 94 4.01 -8.69 -5.96
N LEU A 95 4.61 -8.92 -7.14
CA LEU A 95 4.61 -7.97 -8.25
C LEU A 95 3.19 -7.70 -8.78
N GLY A 96 2.37 -8.74 -8.95
CA GLY A 96 0.97 -8.60 -9.36
C GLY A 96 0.16 -7.74 -8.39
N VAL A 97 0.36 -7.91 -7.09
CA VAL A 97 -0.26 -7.05 -6.07
C VAL A 97 0.31 -5.63 -6.10
N ALA A 98 1.62 -5.47 -6.31
CA ALA A 98 2.26 -4.17 -6.42
C ALA A 98 1.62 -3.34 -7.56
N ARG A 99 1.31 -3.96 -8.71
CA ARG A 99 0.60 -3.30 -9.82
C ARG A 99 -0.79 -2.76 -9.43
N ILE A 100 -1.51 -3.44 -8.54
CA ILE A 100 -2.84 -3.00 -8.05
C ILE A 100 -2.73 -1.73 -7.19
N TYR A 101 -1.59 -1.54 -6.52
CA TYR A 101 -1.36 -0.42 -5.61
C TYR A 101 -0.46 0.69 -6.17
N ALA A 102 0.10 0.51 -7.37
CA ALA A 102 1.14 1.40 -7.92
C ALA A 102 0.72 2.88 -7.96
N GLU A 103 -0.54 3.20 -8.23
CA GLU A 103 -1.04 4.58 -8.26
C GLU A 103 -1.19 5.22 -6.87
N VAL A 104 -1.41 4.40 -5.83
CA VAL A 104 -1.76 4.87 -4.48
C VAL A 104 -0.68 4.64 -3.43
N CYS A 105 0.36 3.88 -3.76
CA CYS A 105 1.38 3.43 -2.83
C CYS A 105 2.78 3.79 -3.33
N GLY A 106 3.57 4.45 -2.49
CA GLY A 106 4.95 4.84 -2.79
C GLY A 106 5.97 3.82 -2.30
N THR A 107 5.65 3.01 -1.28
CA THR A 107 6.55 2.00 -0.74
C THR A 107 5.87 0.64 -0.61
N PHE A 108 6.47 -0.41 -1.17
CA PHE A 108 5.92 -1.76 -1.15
C PHE A 108 6.86 -2.72 -0.41
N VAL A 109 6.33 -3.42 0.59
CA VAL A 109 7.07 -4.39 1.41
C VAL A 109 6.77 -5.81 0.92
N ILE A 110 7.81 -6.57 0.60
CA ILE A 110 7.73 -7.96 0.15
C ILE A 110 8.54 -8.89 1.06
N ASP A 111 8.22 -10.18 0.98
CA ASP A 111 8.95 -11.20 1.72
C ASP A 111 10.35 -11.47 1.13
N THR A 112 11.27 -11.98 1.94
CA THR A 112 12.60 -12.37 1.48
C THR A 112 12.56 -13.47 0.41
N VAL A 113 11.52 -14.31 0.40
CA VAL A 113 11.29 -15.30 -0.66
C VAL A 113 11.11 -14.64 -2.03
N ASP A 114 10.54 -13.43 -2.07
CA ASP A 114 10.23 -12.71 -3.30
C ASP A 114 11.28 -11.66 -3.67
N ALA A 115 12.45 -11.67 -3.03
CA ALA A 115 13.50 -10.65 -3.20
C ALA A 115 13.89 -10.39 -4.67
N ALA A 116 13.82 -11.42 -5.53
CA ALA A 116 14.10 -11.29 -6.96
C ALA A 116 13.13 -10.35 -7.70
N LEU A 117 11.92 -10.11 -7.17
CA LEU A 117 10.92 -9.21 -7.75
C LEU A 117 11.16 -7.73 -7.42
N ALA A 118 12.14 -7.42 -6.55
CA ALA A 118 12.33 -6.06 -6.06
C ALA A 118 12.57 -5.03 -7.18
N GLN A 119 13.44 -5.35 -8.14
CA GLN A 119 13.75 -4.45 -9.24
C GLN A 119 12.54 -4.19 -10.14
N ASP A 120 11.72 -5.21 -10.42
CA ASP A 120 10.50 -5.05 -11.23
C ASP A 120 9.44 -4.21 -10.51
N ILE A 121 9.36 -4.33 -9.18
CA ILE A 121 8.49 -3.49 -8.35
C ILE A 121 8.98 -2.04 -8.34
N GLU A 122 10.29 -1.82 -8.31
CA GLU A 122 10.89 -0.49 -8.39
C GLU A 122 10.61 0.21 -9.73
N GLN A 123 10.56 -0.56 -10.83
CA GLN A 123 10.16 -0.04 -12.14
C GLN A 123 8.71 0.47 -12.20
N LEU A 124 7.86 0.08 -11.24
CA LEU A 124 6.51 0.64 -11.07
C LEU A 124 6.51 1.99 -10.34
N GLY A 125 7.68 2.57 -10.06
CA GLY A 125 7.83 3.83 -9.34
C GLY A 125 7.57 3.72 -7.83
N MET A 126 7.76 2.52 -7.27
CA MET A 126 7.68 2.28 -5.82
C MET A 126 9.07 2.06 -5.23
N ARG A 127 9.27 2.42 -3.97
CA ARG A 127 10.37 1.88 -3.18
C ARG A 127 10.04 0.45 -2.79
N CYS A 128 10.91 -0.51 -3.10
CA CYS A 128 10.73 -1.89 -2.63
C CYS A 128 11.52 -2.13 -1.33
N VAL A 129 10.89 -2.75 -0.34
CA VAL A 129 11.54 -3.17 0.91
C VAL A 129 11.36 -4.67 1.09
N VAL A 130 12.49 -5.36 1.21
CA VAL A 130 12.52 -6.82 1.39
C VAL A 130 12.76 -7.15 2.86
N THR A 131 11.86 -7.90 3.49
CA THR A 131 11.99 -8.33 4.89
C THR A 131 11.16 -9.58 5.16
N ASN A 132 11.26 -10.17 6.36
CA ASN A 132 10.36 -11.26 6.74
C ASN A 132 8.95 -10.69 7.04
N THR A 133 7.94 -11.17 6.32
CA THR A 133 6.55 -10.69 6.43
C THR A 133 5.63 -11.67 7.19
N ILE A 134 6.13 -12.84 7.59
CA ILE A 134 5.35 -13.85 8.32
C ILE A 134 5.18 -13.45 9.79
N MET A 135 3.96 -13.09 10.17
CA MET A 135 3.56 -12.74 11.54
C MET A 135 3.08 -13.96 12.33
N ASN A 136 3.99 -14.89 12.65
CA ASN A 136 3.67 -16.11 13.42
C ASN A 136 3.76 -15.93 14.95
N ASN A 137 4.25 -14.78 15.42
CA ASN A 137 4.31 -14.38 16.81
C ASN A 137 4.37 -12.83 16.92
N ASP A 138 4.22 -12.31 18.13
CA ASP A 138 4.21 -10.86 18.39
C ASP A 138 5.54 -10.17 18.08
N VAL A 139 6.67 -10.88 18.21
CA VAL A 139 7.99 -10.34 17.88
C VAL A 139 8.09 -10.10 16.38
N ALA A 140 7.68 -11.07 15.57
CA ALA A 140 7.66 -10.96 14.12
C ALA A 140 6.67 -9.89 13.64
N ALA A 141 5.48 -9.81 14.25
CA ALA A 141 4.51 -8.75 13.97
C ALA A 141 5.05 -7.36 14.30
N ARG A 142 5.70 -7.19 15.45
CA ARG A 142 6.32 -5.94 15.86
C ARG A 142 7.47 -5.53 14.93
N HIS A 143 8.32 -6.48 14.55
CA HIS A 143 9.42 -6.24 13.62
C HIS A 143 8.89 -5.74 12.26
N LEU A 144 7.90 -6.43 11.68
CA LEU A 144 7.30 -6.01 10.43
C LEU A 144 6.66 -4.62 10.53
N ALA A 145 5.97 -4.32 11.64
CA ALA A 145 5.42 -2.98 11.88
C ALA A 145 6.50 -1.90 11.93
N GLN A 146 7.62 -2.15 12.61
CA GLN A 146 8.75 -1.21 12.68
C GLN A 146 9.38 -0.96 11.31
N VAL A 147 9.62 -2.02 10.53
CA VAL A 147 10.16 -1.89 9.17
C VAL A 147 9.20 -1.09 8.28
N THR A 148 7.90 -1.43 8.32
CA THR A 148 6.87 -0.77 7.52
C THR A 148 6.78 0.73 7.83
N LEU A 149 6.78 1.11 9.11
CA LEU A 149 6.72 2.52 9.52
C LEU A 149 8.01 3.29 9.18
N SER A 150 9.17 2.63 9.25
CA SER A 150 10.47 3.27 8.97
C SER A 150 10.75 3.42 7.47
N ALA A 151 10.21 2.52 6.64
CA ALA A 151 10.43 2.48 5.20
C ALA A 151 9.89 3.71 4.45
N ALA A 152 8.85 4.33 4.99
CA ALA A 152 8.21 5.52 4.44
C ALA A 152 9.00 6.82 4.67
N THR A 153 10.33 6.81 4.64
CA THR A 153 11.09 8.01 4.98
C THR A 153 10.77 9.12 3.98
N THR A 154 10.18 10.21 4.48
CA THR A 154 9.92 11.44 3.73
C THR A 154 11.21 11.86 3.06
N VAL A 155 11.23 11.92 1.72
CA VAL A 155 12.22 12.75 1.03
C VAL A 155 11.86 14.17 1.44
N GLY A 156 12.52 14.66 2.50
CA GLY A 156 12.42 16.02 2.94
C GLY A 156 12.94 16.92 1.83
N VAL A 157 12.06 17.34 0.91
CA VAL A 157 12.29 18.60 0.21
C VAL A 157 12.22 19.64 1.31
N ALA A 158 13.39 20.09 1.74
CA ALA A 158 13.53 21.25 2.59
C ALA A 158 12.62 22.35 2.04
N ARG A 159 11.57 22.69 2.77
CA ARG A 159 10.80 23.90 2.48
C ARG A 159 11.79 25.04 2.61
N GLY A 160 12.31 25.51 1.47
CA GLY A 160 13.29 26.57 1.38
C GLY A 160 12.79 27.79 2.14
N GLY A 161 13.29 27.97 3.36
CA GLY A 161 13.15 29.21 4.09
C GLY A 161 13.83 30.29 3.29
N THR A 162 13.04 31.16 2.66
CA THR A 162 13.56 32.37 2.04
C THR A 162 13.79 33.37 3.16
N THR A 163 14.89 33.22 3.90
CA THR A 163 15.43 34.31 4.72
C THR A 163 16.09 35.30 3.77
N ARG A 164 15.33 36.31 3.31
CA ARG A 164 15.96 37.53 2.80
C ARG A 164 16.61 38.26 3.98
N GLY A 165 17.88 37.94 4.19
CA GLY A 165 18.80 38.83 4.87
C GLY A 165 18.99 40.09 4.02
N GLY A 166 18.84 41.24 4.67
CA GLY A 166 19.03 42.54 4.05
C GLY A 166 19.26 43.58 5.14
N THR A 167 20.44 43.53 5.76
CA THR A 167 20.92 44.58 6.66
C THR A 167 22.25 45.14 6.14
N THR A 168 22.20 46.44 5.85
CA THR A 168 23.24 47.48 6.05
C THR A 168 24.50 47.54 5.18
N ARG A 169 24.63 48.64 4.44
CA ARG A 169 25.72 49.66 4.49
C ARG A 169 25.07 51.01 4.10
N GLY A 170 25.27 52.18 4.72
CA GLY A 170 26.32 52.70 5.59
C GLY A 170 27.20 53.72 4.84
N GLY A 171 26.99 55.04 5.06
CA GLY A 171 27.86 56.18 4.66
C GLY A 171 27.57 56.74 3.26
N SER A 172 27.36 58.05 3.04
CA SER A 172 27.75 59.28 3.76
C SER A 172 26.67 60.35 3.65
#